data_AF-A0A3C1Y5X9-F1
#
_entry.id   AF-A0A3C1Y5X9-F1
#
_cell.length_a   1.000
_cell.length_b   1.000
_cell.length_c   1.000
_cell.angle_alpha   90.00
_cell.angle_beta   90.00
_cell.angle_gamma   90.00
#
_symmetry.space_group_name_H-M   'P 1'
#
loop_
_entity.id
_entity.type
_entity.pdbx_description
1 polymer ?
#
loop_
_entity_poly.entity_id
_entity_poly.type
_entity_poly.pdbx_seq_one_letter_code
_entity_poly.pdbx_strand_id
1 'polypeptide(L)'
;MANLRDLKKEVKYVCGDLAAECMIAESFIKGVDREKMNGLVVRIADLQSTALSGVNFSFDKQPADFGSSRDYSAARSAYFRKAYKSFREKFYKHVNEIVHEMNAALPSTAREAKKELAQ
;
A
#
# COMPACT_ATOMS: atom_id res chain seq x y z
N MET A 1 -2.66 8.88 -16.79
CA MET A 1 -1.56 9.52 -16.03
C MET A 1 -1.88 9.33 -14.56
N ALA A 2 -1.15 8.48 -13.83
CA ALA A 2 -1.38 8.32 -12.39
C ALA A 2 -1.04 9.65 -11.70
N ASN A 3 -2.06 10.44 -11.38
CA ASN A 3 -1.90 11.68 -10.65
C ASN A 3 -2.04 11.40 -9.14
N LEU A 4 -1.75 12.41 -8.30
CA LEU A 4 -1.81 12.27 -6.83
C LEU A 4 -3.16 11.72 -6.32
N ARG A 5 -4.26 12.05 -7.01
CA ARG A 5 -5.61 11.58 -6.65
C ARG A 5 -5.73 10.08 -6.89
N ASP A 6 -5.20 9.57 -7.99
CA ASP A 6 -5.23 8.14 -8.30
C ASP A 6 -4.40 7.35 -7.30
N LEU A 7 -3.23 7.86 -6.91
CA LEU A 7 -2.40 7.23 -5.88
C LEU A 7 -3.08 7.20 -4.50
N LYS A 8 -3.77 8.28 -4.11
CA LYS A 8 -4.55 8.30 -2.87
C LYS A 8 -5.73 7.32 -2.90
N LYS A 9 -6.35 7.11 -4.07
CA LYS A 9 -7.40 6.10 -4.26
C LYS A 9 -6.83 4.70 -4.14
N GLU A 10 -5.70 4.43 -4.81
CA GLU A 10 -4.98 3.16 -4.76
C GLU A 10 -4.68 2.75 -3.31
N VAL A 11 -4.12 3.64 -2.50
CA VAL A 11 -3.86 3.40 -1.06
C VAL A 11 -5.15 3.03 -0.31
N LYS A 12 -6.24 3.78 -0.52
CA LYS A 12 -7.52 3.53 0.17
C LYS A 12 -8.15 2.21 -0.23
N TYR A 13 -8.11 1.85 -1.51
CA TYR A 13 -8.66 0.59 -1.98
C TYR A 13 -7.86 -0.59 -1.45
N VAL A 14 -6.54 -0.57 -1.59
CA VAL A 14 -5.69 -1.67 -1.10
C VAL A 14 -5.85 -1.87 0.41
N CYS A 15 -5.79 -0.80 1.21
CA CYS A 15 -5.99 -0.91 2.65
C CYS A 15 -7.43 -1.33 3.02
N GLY A 16 -8.44 -0.80 2.32
CA GLY A 16 -9.84 -1.16 2.56
C GLY A 16 -10.12 -2.65 2.28
N ASP A 17 -9.64 -3.14 1.15
CA ASP A 17 -9.80 -4.53 0.73
C ASP A 17 -9.09 -5.48 1.72
N LEU A 18 -7.84 -5.16 2.12
CA LEU A 18 -7.12 -5.97 3.10
C LEU A 18 -7.80 -6.01 4.48
N ALA A 19 -8.32 -4.88 4.94
CA ALA A 19 -9.02 -4.83 6.22
C ALA A 19 -10.31 -5.65 6.17
N ALA A 20 -11.07 -5.55 5.07
CA ALA A 20 -12.27 -6.35 4.86
C ALA A 20 -11.96 -7.85 4.86
N GLU A 21 -10.91 -8.28 4.14
CA GLU A 21 -10.46 -9.67 4.12
C GLU A 21 -10.05 -10.18 5.51
N CYS A 22 -9.38 -9.36 6.33
CA CYS A 22 -9.07 -9.73 7.73
C CYS A 22 -10.36 -9.97 8.54
N MET A 23 -11.34 -9.07 8.44
CA MET A 23 -12.60 -9.16 9.17
C MET A 23 -13.45 -10.37 8.72
N ILE A 24 -13.49 -10.63 7.40
CA ILE A 24 -14.16 -11.81 6.84
C ILE A 24 -13.47 -13.09 7.34
N ALA A 25 -12.13 -13.15 7.26
CA ALA A 25 -11.38 -14.30 7.73
C ALA A 25 -11.65 -14.59 9.21
N GLU A 26 -11.61 -13.57 10.08
CA GLU A 26 -11.90 -13.68 11.51
C GLU A 26 -13.29 -14.26 11.79
N SER A 27 -14.28 -13.81 11.02
CA SER A 27 -15.69 -14.14 11.22
C SER A 27 -16.06 -15.53 10.70
N PHE A 28 -15.51 -15.93 9.55
CA PHE A 28 -15.98 -17.09 8.80
C PHE A 28 -14.99 -18.27 8.77
N ILE A 29 -13.70 -18.06 9.03
CA ILE A 29 -12.70 -19.15 8.99
C ILE A 29 -12.51 -19.72 10.39
N LYS A 30 -12.95 -20.97 10.59
CA LYS A 30 -12.74 -21.70 11.84
C LYS A 30 -11.25 -21.95 12.09
N GLY A 31 -10.77 -21.64 13.29
CA GLY A 31 -9.37 -21.86 13.68
C GLY A 31 -8.40 -20.79 13.19
N VAL A 32 -8.90 -19.67 12.66
CA VAL A 32 -8.09 -18.47 12.40
C VAL A 32 -7.66 -17.82 13.72
N ASP A 33 -6.45 -17.27 13.74
CA ASP A 33 -5.98 -16.44 14.85
C ASP A 33 -6.66 -15.07 14.82
N ARG A 34 -7.74 -14.93 15.61
CA ARG A 34 -8.58 -13.73 15.64
C ARG A 34 -7.88 -12.51 16.22
N GLU A 35 -7.05 -12.70 17.23
CA GLU A 35 -6.31 -11.60 17.86
C GLU A 35 -5.33 -11.01 16.84
N LYS A 36 -4.64 -11.88 16.10
CA LYS A 36 -3.74 -11.46 15.03
C LYS A 36 -4.47 -10.76 13.88
N MET A 37 -5.66 -11.25 13.47
CA MET A 37 -6.46 -10.57 12.44
C MET A 37 -6.91 -9.17 12.88
N ASN A 38 -7.41 -9.01 14.11
CA ASN A 38 -7.75 -7.70 14.65
C ASN A 38 -6.54 -6.75 14.72
N GLY A 39 -5.39 -7.26 15.16
CA GLY A 39 -4.13 -6.50 15.16
C GLY A 39 -3.66 -6.09 13.76
N LEU A 40 -3.94 -6.91 12.75
CA LEU A 40 -3.66 -6.58 11.34
C LEU A 40 -4.58 -5.46 10.84
N VAL A 41 -5.87 -5.45 11.20
CA VAL A 41 -6.80 -4.35 10.83
C VAL A 41 -6.31 -3.01 11.36
N VAL A 42 -5.85 -2.96 12.62
CA VAL A 42 -5.28 -1.73 13.21
C VAL A 42 -4.03 -1.28 12.46
N ARG A 43 -3.12 -2.21 12.14
CA ARG A 43 -1.90 -1.89 11.37
C ARG A 43 -2.20 -1.42 9.94
N ILE A 44 -3.21 -2.00 9.29
CA ILE A 44 -3.68 -1.56 7.97
C ILE A 44 -4.22 -0.12 8.04
N ALA A 45 -4.97 0.20 9.09
CA ALA A 45 -5.47 1.56 9.31
C ALA A 45 -4.34 2.58 9.53
N ASP A 46 -3.31 2.20 10.31
CA ASP A 46 -2.12 3.02 10.51
C ASP A 46 -1.33 3.21 9.20
N LEU A 47 -1.11 2.13 8.44
CA LEU A 47 -0.50 2.20 7.11
C LEU A 47 -1.27 3.14 6.18
N GLN A 48 -2.59 3.07 6.16
CA GLN A 48 -3.41 3.97 5.34
C GLN A 48 -3.24 5.42 5.76
N SER A 49 -3.31 5.70 7.07
CA SER A 49 -3.19 7.06 7.61
C SER A 49 -1.82 7.67 7.31
N THR A 50 -0.75 6.94 7.62
CA THR A 50 0.64 7.35 7.38
C THR A 50 0.91 7.54 5.89
N ALA A 51 0.46 6.62 5.03
CA ALA A 51 0.62 6.73 3.58
C ALA A 51 -0.12 7.96 3.01
N LEU A 52 -1.37 8.21 3.42
CA LEU A 52 -2.15 9.36 2.92
C LEU A 52 -1.61 10.71 3.41
N SER A 53 -1.01 10.76 4.60
CA SER A 53 -0.36 11.97 5.10
C SER A 53 0.97 12.25 4.38
N GLY A 54 1.76 11.20 4.10
CA GLY A 54 3.12 11.31 3.53
C GLY A 54 3.21 11.42 2.00
N VAL A 55 2.10 11.30 1.27
CA VAL A 55 2.11 11.26 -0.21
C VAL A 55 2.18 12.65 -0.88
N ASN A 56 2.14 13.74 -0.11
CA ASN A 56 2.24 15.09 -0.67
C ASN A 56 3.71 15.49 -0.83
N PHE A 57 4.24 15.41 -2.06
CA PHE A 57 5.63 15.79 -2.37
C PHE A 57 5.72 17.24 -2.86
N SER A 58 6.76 17.96 -2.44
CA SER A 58 7.08 19.31 -2.93
C SER A 58 8.38 19.30 -3.72
N PHE A 59 8.43 20.02 -4.84
CA PHE A 59 9.66 20.27 -5.60
C PHE A 59 10.20 21.63 -5.19
N ASP A 60 11.43 21.66 -4.68
CA ASP A 60 12.06 22.80 -4.01
C ASP A 60 12.75 23.80 -4.95
N LYS A 61 12.93 23.44 -6.22
CA LYS A 61 13.60 24.30 -7.21
C LYS A 61 12.61 25.20 -7.96
N GLN A 62 13.08 26.39 -8.30
CA GLN A 62 12.35 27.40 -9.06
C GLN A 62 12.77 27.42 -10.54
N PRO A 63 11.94 27.96 -11.45
CA PRO A 63 12.31 28.10 -12.86
C PRO A 63 13.60 28.88 -13.09
N ALA A 64 13.92 29.85 -12.21
CA ALA A 64 15.14 30.65 -12.28
C ALA A 64 16.43 29.84 -12.04
N ASP A 65 16.33 28.66 -11.42
CA ASP A 65 17.47 27.76 -11.17
C ASP A 65 17.91 26.98 -12.43
N PHE A 66 17.24 27.20 -13.58
CA PHE A 66 17.45 26.43 -14.81
C PHE A 66 17.73 27.36 -16.00
N GLY A 67 18.58 26.88 -16.92
CA GLY A 67 18.91 27.62 -18.14
C GLY A 67 17.75 27.71 -19.14
N SER A 68 16.73 26.85 -19.01
CA SER A 68 15.52 26.91 -19.84
C SER A 68 14.28 26.37 -19.12
N SER A 69 13.10 26.81 -19.57
CA SER A 69 11.81 26.28 -19.11
C SER A 69 11.64 24.78 -19.39
N ARG A 70 12.29 24.28 -20.45
CA ARG A 70 12.30 22.85 -20.80
C ARG A 70 13.05 22.04 -19.73
N ASP A 71 14.21 22.52 -19.29
CA ASP A 71 15.02 21.84 -18.28
C ASP A 71 14.32 21.82 -16.92
N TYR A 72 13.68 22.93 -16.53
CA TYR A 72 12.83 22.99 -15.33
C TYR A 72 11.69 21.96 -15.40
N SER A 73 10.95 21.92 -16.51
CA SER A 73 9.82 21.00 -16.69
C SER A 73 10.26 19.53 -16.67
N ALA A 74 11.41 19.23 -17.26
CA ALA A 74 12.02 17.90 -17.25
C ALA A 74 12.44 17.49 -15.84
N ALA A 75 13.15 18.36 -15.11
CA ALA A 75 13.60 18.11 -13.74
C ALA A 75 12.42 17.91 -12.77
N ARG A 76 11.41 18.79 -12.84
CA ARG A 76 10.19 18.69 -12.03
C ARG A 76 9.45 17.37 -12.31
N SER A 77 9.31 17.00 -13.57
CA SER A 77 8.65 15.74 -13.95
C SER A 77 9.43 14.52 -13.45
N ALA A 78 10.76 14.52 -13.58
CA ALA A 78 11.62 13.45 -13.09
C ALA A 78 11.54 13.30 -11.56
N TYR A 79 11.51 14.42 -10.83
CA TYR A 79 11.35 14.44 -9.37
C TYR A 79 10.05 13.72 -8.94
N PHE A 80 8.90 14.15 -9.45
CA PHE A 80 7.61 13.56 -9.07
C PHE A 80 7.52 12.08 -9.47
N ARG A 81 8.04 11.69 -10.63
CA ARG A 81 8.11 10.28 -11.04
C ARG A 81 8.90 9.45 -10.03
N LYS A 82 10.07 9.93 -9.61
CA LYS A 82 10.92 9.24 -8.62
C LYS A 82 10.24 9.18 -7.25
N ALA A 83 9.62 10.28 -6.80
CA ALA A 83 8.93 10.35 -5.52
C ALA A 83 7.75 9.36 -5.46
N TYR A 84 6.87 9.36 -6.47
CA TYR A 84 5.75 8.41 -6.54
C TYR A 84 6.20 6.96 -6.66
N LYS A 85 7.28 6.69 -7.42
CA LYS A 85 7.85 5.35 -7.51
C LYS A 85 8.34 4.86 -6.15
N SER A 86 9.16 5.66 -5.46
CA SER A 86 9.70 5.30 -4.14
C SER A 86 8.60 5.14 -3.10
N PHE A 87 7.55 5.97 -3.16
CA PHE A 87 6.38 5.82 -2.30
C PHE A 87 5.69 4.48 -2.51
N ARG A 88 5.41 4.10 -3.77
CA ARG A 88 4.78 2.82 -4.09
C ARG A 88 5.60 1.64 -3.63
N GLU A 89 6.92 1.66 -3.87
CA GLU A 89 7.82 0.59 -3.42
C GLU A 89 7.74 0.38 -1.91
N LYS A 90 7.75 1.47 -1.12
CA LYS A 90 7.62 1.41 0.34
C LYS A 90 6.22 0.95 0.79
N PHE A 91 5.17 1.49 0.18
CA PHE A 91 3.80 1.11 0.48
C PHE A 91 3.55 -0.37 0.22
N TYR A 92 3.91 -0.86 -0.98
CA TYR A 92 3.71 -2.26 -1.34
C TYR A 92 4.58 -3.22 -0.54
N LYS A 93 5.76 -2.78 -0.07
CA LYS A 93 6.55 -3.57 0.88
C LYS A 93 5.74 -3.87 2.15
N HIS A 94 5.12 -2.86 2.76
CA HIS A 94 4.29 -3.05 3.95
C HIS A 94 3.01 -3.83 3.67
N VAL A 95 2.37 -3.61 2.53
CA VAL A 95 1.24 -4.43 2.06
C VAL A 95 1.62 -5.90 1.99
N ASN A 96 2.77 -6.23 1.40
CA ASN A 96 3.23 -7.63 1.29
C ASN A 96 3.53 -8.23 2.68
N GLU A 97 4.16 -7.47 3.57
CA GLU A 97 4.39 -7.89 4.96
C GLU A 97 3.06 -8.26 5.65
N ILE A 98 2.04 -7.41 5.55
CA ILE A 98 0.70 -7.67 6.08
C ILE A 98 0.09 -8.93 5.47
N VAL A 99 0.14 -9.10 4.14
CA VAL A 99 -0.39 -10.28 3.46
C VAL A 99 0.29 -11.57 3.92
N HIS A 100 1.62 -11.55 4.11
CA HIS A 100 2.35 -12.70 4.66
C HIS A 100 1.88 -13.04 6.07
N GLU A 101 1.65 -12.03 6.91
CA GLU A 101 1.14 -12.23 8.26
C GLU A 101 -0.31 -12.71 8.30
N MET A 102 -1.18 -12.20 7.43
CA MET A 102 -2.55 -12.68 7.23
C MET A 102 -2.54 -14.16 6.88
N ASN A 103 -1.73 -14.56 5.90
CA ASN A 103 -1.59 -15.96 5.52
C ASN A 103 -1.07 -16.81 6.68
N ALA A 104 -0.13 -16.29 7.47
CA ALA A 104 0.38 -16.93 8.67
C ALA A 104 -0.62 -16.98 9.84
N ALA A 105 -1.77 -16.31 9.76
CA ALA A 105 -2.85 -16.37 10.74
C ALA A 105 -3.97 -17.35 10.34
N LEU A 106 -4.00 -17.80 9.08
CA LEU A 106 -4.94 -18.82 8.60
C LEU A 106 -4.56 -20.23 9.11
N PRO A 107 -5.53 -21.12 9.36
CA PRO A 107 -5.26 -22.51 9.75
C PRO A 107 -4.58 -23.30 8.62
N SER A 108 -3.83 -24.35 8.96
CA SER A 108 -3.05 -25.17 8.00
C SER A 108 -3.92 -25.75 6.88
N THR A 109 -5.13 -26.22 7.20
CA THR A 109 -6.10 -26.76 6.25
C THR A 109 -6.52 -25.72 5.21
N ALA A 110 -6.71 -24.46 5.61
CA ALA A 110 -7.03 -23.37 4.70
C ALA A 110 -5.81 -22.93 3.85
N ARG A 111 -4.59 -23.09 4.37
CA ARG A 111 -3.36 -22.81 3.61
C ARG A 111 -3.11 -23.87 2.53
N GLU A 112 -3.38 -25.14 2.83
CA GLU A 112 -3.21 -26.25 1.89
C GLU A 112 -4.27 -26.20 0.78
N ALA A 113 -5.53 -25.94 1.11
CA ALA A 113 -6.60 -25.74 0.11
C ALA A 113 -6.30 -24.58 -0.86
N LYS A 114 -5.63 -23.51 -0.39
CA LYS A 114 -5.18 -22.41 -1.27
C LYS A 114 -4.03 -22.81 -2.20
N LYS A 115 -3.17 -23.75 -1.81
CA LYS A 115 -2.09 -24.25 -2.67
C LYS A 115 -2.63 -25.10 -3.82
N GLU A 116 -3.66 -25.89 -3.57
CA GLU A 116 -4.32 -26.72 -4.60
C GLU A 116 -5.09 -25.87 -5.63
N LEU A 117 -5.67 -24.74 -5.22
CA LEU A 117 -6.39 -23.81 -6.12
C LEU A 117 -5.47 -22.91 -6.95
N ALA A 118 -4.18 -22.84 -6.61
CA ALA A 118 -3.18 -22.01 -7.30
C ALA A 118 -2.32 -22.81 -8.30
N GLN A 119 -2.56 -24.11 -8.44
CA GLN A 119 -1.98 -25.02 -9.45
C GLN A 119 -2.93 -25.13 -10.65
#